data_AF-A0A383AR15-F1
#
_entry.id   AF-A0A383AR15-F1
#
_cell.length_a   1.000
_cell.length_b   1.000
_cell.length_c   1.000
_cell.angle_alpha   90.00
_cell.angle_beta   90.00
_cell.angle_gamma   90.00
#
_symmetry.space_group_name_H-M   'P 1'
#
loop_
_entity.id
_entity.type
_entity.pdbx_description
1 polymer ?
#
loop_
_entity_poly.entity_id
_entity_poly.type
_entity_poly.pdbx_seq_one_letter_code
_entity_poly.pdbx_strand_id
1 'polypeptide(L)' 'VASSIRVYELARELGMANAQVIELCSSLGIGVKSHSSGMVEAQADRVRRKAERDGLVVAPEQVEEVLEPVVEEVLEPVVE' A
#
# COMPACT_ATOMS: atom_id res chain seq x y z
N VAL A 1 13.45 -4.61 21.60
CA VAL A 1 13.70 -4.41 20.15
C VAL A 1 12.39 -3.93 19.55
N ALA A 2 12.37 -2.77 18.90
CA ALA A 2 11.17 -2.34 18.19
C ALA A 2 11.13 -3.11 16.87
N SER A 3 10.24 -4.11 16.76
CA SER A 3 10.02 -4.82 15.51
C SER A 3 9.39 -3.86 14.50
N SER A 4 9.97 -3.83 13.30
CA SER A 4 9.47 -3.05 12.17
C SER A 4 9.22 -3.97 10.99
N ILE A 5 8.12 -3.76 10.29
CA ILE A 5 7.75 -4.47 9.07
C ILE A 5 7.75 -3.50 7.88
N ARG A 6 8.12 -3.98 6.70
CA ARG A 6 8.02 -3.17 5.47
C ARG A 6 6.65 -3.32 4.82
N VAL A 7 6.23 -2.29 4.09
CA VAL A 7 4.93 -2.29 3.39
C VAL A 7 4.76 -3.50 2.47
N TYR A 8 5.78 -3.89 1.70
CA TYR A 8 5.69 -5.07 0.82
C TYR A 8 5.55 -6.40 1.57
N GLU A 9 6.04 -6.48 2.81
CA GLU A 9 5.92 -7.68 3.64
C GLU A 9 4.49 -7.78 4.18
N LEU A 10 3.96 -6.66 4.66
CA LEU A 10 2.58 -6.54 5.12
C LEU A 10 1.58 -6.79 3.98
N ALA A 11 1.87 -6.30 2.77
CA ALA A 11 1.03 -6.53 1.59
C ALA A 11 0.96 -8.02 1.22
N ARG A 12 2.09 -8.73 1.28
CA ARG A 12 2.12 -10.19 1.07
C ARG A 12 1.37 -10.96 2.16
N GLU A 13 1.48 -10.52 3.42
CA GLU A 13 0.75 -11.11 4.54
C GLU A 13 -0.76 -10.97 4.37
N LEU A 14 -1.22 -9.80 3.88
CA LEU A 14 -2.64 -9.49 3.68
C LEU A 14 -3.19 -9.94 2.32
N GLY A 15 -2.34 -10.45 1.41
CA GLY A 15 -2.74 -10.75 0.03
C GLY A 15 -3.26 -9.52 -0.72
N MET A 16 -2.65 -8.36 -0.50
CA MET A 16 -3.05 -7.06 -1.05
C MET A 16 -1.99 -6.50 -1.98
N ALA A 17 -2.39 -5.59 -2.87
CA ALA A 17 -1.42 -4.83 -3.66
C ALA A 17 -0.67 -3.83 -2.76
N ASN A 18 0.63 -3.64 -3.02
CA ASN A 18 1.45 -2.66 -2.29
C ASN A 18 0.81 -1.27 -2.27
N ALA A 19 0.24 -0.83 -3.40
CA ALA A 19 -0.44 0.46 -3.52
C ALA A 19 -1.63 0.58 -2.56
N GLN A 20 -2.45 -0.47 -2.42
CA GLN A 20 -3.58 -0.48 -1.48
C GLN A 20 -3.11 -0.36 -0.03
N VAL A 21 -2.02 -1.03 0.33
CA VAL A 21 -1.44 -0.90 1.69
C VAL A 21 -0.88 0.50 1.93
N ILE A 22 -0.25 1.13 0.93
CA ILE A 22 0.22 2.52 1.01
C ILE A 22 -0.96 3.47 1.24
N GLU A 23 -2.06 3.32 0.48
CA GLU A 23 -3.27 4.11 0.66
C GLU A 23 -3.89 3.93 2.05
N LEU A 24 -3.96 2.68 2.54
CA LEU A 24 -4.41 2.40 3.91
C LEU A 24 -3.53 3.09 4.95
N CYS A 25 -2.21 3.05 4.77
CA CYS A 25 -1.27 3.74 5.66
C CYS A 25 -1.49 5.25 5.64
N SER A 26 -1.66 5.85 4.47
CA SER A 26 -1.98 7.29 4.32
C SER A 26 -3.28 7.66 5.03
N SER A 27 -4.34 6.85 4.88
CA SER A 27 -5.63 7.06 5.55
C SER A 27 -5.53 7.03 7.09
N LEU A 28 -4.57 6.28 7.62
CA LEU A 28 -4.30 6.16 9.05
C LEU A 28 -3.28 7.19 9.57
N GLY A 29 -2.78 8.08 8.70
CA GLY A 29 -1.76 9.07 9.03
C GLY A 29 -0.37 8.46 9.27
N ILE A 30 -0.07 7.30 8.68
CA ILE A 30 1.23 6.63 8.78
C ILE A 30 2.10 7.12 7.62
N GLY A 31 3.23 7.77 7.93
CA GLY A 31 4.11 8.43 6.96
C GLY A 31 4.97 7.52 6.08
N VAL A 32 4.36 6.55 5.39
CA VAL A 32 5.02 5.75 4.35
C VAL A 32 5.03 6.47 3.01
N LYS A 33 6.06 6.24 2.20
CA LYS A 33 6.22 6.87 0.87
C LYS A 33 6.25 5.87 -0.28
N SER A 34 6.58 4.62 0.02
CA SER A 34 6.78 3.56 -0.98
C SER A 34 6.64 2.19 -0.32
N HIS A 35 6.60 1.14 -1.14
CA HIS A 35 6.53 -0.26 -0.70
C HIS A 35 7.74 -0.71 0.14
N SER A 36 8.89 -0.04 0.03
CA SER A 36 10.08 -0.31 0.86
C SER A 36 10.10 0.44 2.19
N SER A 37 9.13 1.33 2.42
CA SER A 37 8.99 2.06 3.69
C SER A 37 8.71 1.08 4.84
N GLY A 38 9.39 1.29 5.97
CA GLY A 38 9.17 0.54 7.20
C GLY A 38 8.17 1.24 8.11
N MET A 39 7.43 0.45 8.88
CA MET A 39 6.54 0.92 9.94
C MET A 39 6.73 0.06 11.20
N VAL A 40 6.41 0.62 12.37
CA VAL A 40 6.48 -0.15 13.62
C VAL A 40 5.32 -1.13 13.71
N GLU A 41 5.49 -2.24 14.44
CA GLU A 41 4.44 -3.28 14.55
C GLU A 41 3.07 -2.74 14.96
N ALA A 42 3.03 -1.78 15.89
CA ALA A 42 1.78 -1.15 16.32
C ALA A 42 1.06 -0.35 15.21
N GLN A 43 1.80 0.14 14.21
CA GLN A 43 1.21 0.76 13.02
C GLN A 43 0.68 -0.31 12.06
N ALA A 44 1.46 -1.39 11.85
CA ALA A 44 1.05 -2.52 11.03
C ALA A 44 -0.23 -3.18 11.55
N ASP A 45 -0.35 -3.38 12.87
CA ASP A 45 -1.56 -3.91 13.49
C ASP A 45 -2.81 -3.07 13.21
N ARG A 46 -2.66 -1.74 13.15
CA ARG A 46 -3.77 -0.85 12.77
C ARG A 46 -4.15 -1.02 11.30
N VAL A 47 -3.16 -1.19 10.42
CA VAL A 47 -3.39 -1.45 9.00
C VAL A 47 -4.10 -2.79 8.80
N ARG A 48 -3.66 -3.86 9.48
CA ARG A 48 -4.31 -5.19 9.44
C ARG A 48 -5.79 -5.10 9.81
N ARG A 49 -6.10 -4.50 10.98
CA ARG A 49 -7.49 -4.31 11.44
C ARG A 49 -8.34 -3.47 10.50
N LYS A 50 -7.73 -2.51 9.81
CA LYS A 50 -8.43 -1.66 8.83
C LYS A 50 -8.70 -2.44 7.54
N ALA A 51 -7.72 -3.19 7.04
CA ALA A 51 -7.87 -4.06 5.88
C ALA A 51 -8.96 -5.13 6.09
N GLU A 52 -9.00 -5.76 7.28
CA GLU A 52 -10.06 -6.69 7.67
C GLU A 52 -11.43 -6.01 7.71
N ARG A 53 -11.53 -4.83 8.32
CA ARG A 53 -12.78 -4.06 8.41
C ARG A 53 -13.34 -3.69 7.03
N ASP A 54 -12.45 -3.35 6.11
CA ASP A 54 -12.82 -2.92 4.76
C ASP A 54 -13.03 -4.12 3.81
N GLY A 55 -12.81 -5.35 4.28
CA GLY A 55 -12.97 -6.57 3.48
C GLY A 55 -11.94 -6.70 2.35
N LEU A 56 -10.78 -6.04 2.48
CA LEU A 56 -9.75 -5.94 1.45
C LEU A 56 -8.73 -7.08 1.48
N VAL A 57 -8.80 -7.97 2.47
CA VAL A 57 -7.90 -9.11 2.60
C VAL A 57 -8.36 -10.20 1.63
N VAL A 58 -7.59 -10.44 0.58
CA VAL A 58 -7.89 -11.45 -0.46
C VAL A 58 -6.90 -12.60 -0.31
N ALA A 59 -7.32 -13.83 -0.59
CA ALA A 59 -6.41 -14.97 -0.67
C ALA A 59 -5.32 -14.70 -1.74
N PRO A 60 -4.08 -15.16 -1.54
CA PRO A 60 -2.89 -14.68 -2.27
C PRO A 60 -2.83 -14.94 -3.79
N GLU A 61 -3.85 -15.53 -4.40
CA GLU A 61 -3.85 -15.94 -5.82
C GLU A 61 -4.27 -14.88 -6.84
N GLN A 62 -4.76 -13.69 -6.45
CA GLN A 62 -5.46 -12.77 -7.39
C GLN A 62 -4.88 -11.36 -7.55
N VAL A 63 -3.69 -11.06 -7.04
CA VAL A 63 -3.18 -9.66 -6.96
C VAL A 63 -2.44 -9.19 -8.22
N GLU A 64 -2.16 -10.07 -9.18
CA GLU A 64 -1.21 -9.79 -10.26
C GLU A 64 -1.78 -8.97 -11.44
N GLU A 65 -3.08 -8.65 -11.46
CA GLU A 65 -3.75 -8.14 -12.68
C GLU A 65 -4.06 -6.63 -12.72
N VAL A 66 -3.80 -5.83 -11.66
CA VAL A 66 -4.30 -4.43 -11.61
C VAL A 66 -3.21 -3.35 -11.78
N LEU A 67 -2.02 -3.71 -12.28
CA LEU A 67 -1.00 -2.73 -12.65
C LEU A 67 -1.00 -2.49 -14.16
N GLU A 68 -2.11 -2.01 -14.72
CA GLU A 68 -2.02 -1.26 -15.97
C GLU A 68 -1.55 0.17 -15.66
N PRO A 69 -0.47 0.64 -16.32
CA PRO A 69 0.16 1.89 -15.99
C PRO A 69 -0.71 3.04 -16.51
N VAL A 70 -1.22 3.88 -15.61
CA VAL A 70 -1.69 5.22 -16.01
C VAL A 70 -0.45 6.08 -16.26
N VAL A 71 0.19 5.81 -17.40
CA VAL A 71 0.98 6.81 -18.12
C VAL A 71 0.00 7.85 -18.63
N GLU A 72 -0.42 8.78 -17.77
CA GLU A 72 -1.00 10.02 -18.27
C GLU A 72 0.15 10.90 -18.74
N GLU A 73 0.55 10.61 -19.97
CA GLU A 73 1.25 11.49 -20.88
C GLU A 73 0.41 12.76 -21.10
N VAL A 74 1.07 13.83 -21.53
CA VAL A 74 0.50 15.06 -22.11
C VAL A 74 -0.01 16.12 -21.12
N LEU A 75 0.92 16.98 -20.69
CA LEU A 75 0.83 18.39 -21.11
C LEU A 75 2.22 18.86 -21.55
N GLU A 76 2.44 18.80 -22.86
CA GLU A 76 3.55 19.43 -23.56
C GLU A 76 3.59 20.96 -23.31
N PRO A 77 4.77 21.60 -23.42
CA PRO A 77 4.92 23.06 -23.32
C PRO A 77 4.49 23.73 -24.62
N VAL A 78 3.84 24.91 -24.60
CA VAL A 78 3.82 25.91 -25.71
C VAL A 78 3.06 27.19 -25.27
N VAL A 79 3.82 28.28 -25.18
CA VAL A 79 3.55 29.72 -25.42
C VAL A 79 2.16 30.34 -25.20
N GLU A 80 2.15 31.41 -24.40
CA GLU A 80 1.68 32.75 -24.81
C GLU A 80 2.77 33.79 -24.50
#